data_AF-A0A652NWW9-F1
#
_entry.id   AF-A0A652NWW9-F1
#
_cell.length_a   1.000
_cell.length_b   1.000
_cell.length_c   1.000
_cell.angle_alpha   90.00
_cell.angle_beta   90.00
_cell.angle_gamma   90.00
#
_symmetry.space_group_name_H-M   'P 1'
#
loop_
_entity.id
_entity.type
_entity.pdbx_description
1 polymer ?
#
loop_
_entity_poly.entity_id
_entity_poly.type
_entity_poly.pdbx_seq_one_letter_code
_entity_poly.pdbx_strand_id
1 'polypeptide(L)'
;MTLTQTITTAGGVFAPGHLGALTRFVPFELVDDVLDRPGRRGRTRKLPARVAVYFVLALALFTDVSYGRVWDTLTGAVRQSGHVVAAVTAAGLADARRRLGPDPFRDLFEVLAGPLGRPCTPGVSYRDLRTVAFDGCRSTRVPETGDNVAWLGRYKAVPALPPTRCCR
;
A
#
# COMPACT_ATOMS: atom_id res chain seq x y z
N MET A 1 28.28 11.46 6.33
CA MET A 1 28.63 10.45 5.31
C MET A 1 27.48 10.35 4.34
N THR A 2 27.62 10.94 3.16
CA THR A 2 26.56 11.03 2.14
C THR A 2 26.67 9.78 1.26
N LEU A 3 25.62 8.94 1.24
CA LEU A 3 25.57 7.79 0.35
C LEU A 3 24.76 8.15 -0.89
N THR A 4 25.45 8.23 -2.03
CA THR A 4 24.83 8.21 -3.35
C THR A 4 24.40 6.77 -3.64
N GLN A 5 23.11 6.55 -3.84
CA GLN A 5 22.57 5.26 -4.24
C GLN A 5 22.24 5.30 -5.72
N THR A 6 22.89 4.45 -6.52
CA THR A 6 22.57 4.26 -7.94
C THR A 6 21.45 3.24 -8.04
N ILE A 7 20.36 3.60 -8.72
CA ILE A 7 19.13 2.80 -8.78
C ILE A 7 18.92 2.32 -10.21
N THR A 8 18.85 1.00 -10.37
CA THR A 8 18.48 0.36 -11.64
C THR A 8 16.97 0.38 -11.75
N THR A 9 16.43 1.22 -12.63
CA THR A 9 15.01 1.20 -13.01
C THR A 9 14.79 0.14 -14.09
N ALA A 10 13.69 -0.61 -14.00
CA ALA A 10 13.31 -1.51 -15.09
C ALA A 10 12.88 -0.70 -16.32
N GLY A 11 13.39 -1.08 -17.49
CA GLY A 11 12.85 -0.61 -18.77
C GLY A 11 11.48 -1.24 -19.06
N GLY A 12 10.62 -0.54 -19.82
CA GLY A 12 9.32 -1.03 -20.29
C GLY A 12 8.11 -0.50 -19.51
N VAL A 13 7.05 -1.32 -19.34
CA VAL A 13 5.73 -0.94 -18.76
C VAL A 13 5.81 -0.41 -17.32
N PHE A 14 6.99 -0.41 -16.70
CA PHE A 14 7.25 0.11 -15.36
C PHE A 14 8.27 1.27 -15.34
N ALA A 15 8.63 1.84 -16.50
CA ALA A 15 9.47 3.03 -16.61
C ALA A 15 8.76 4.24 -15.95
N PRO A 16 9.52 5.20 -15.37
CA PRO A 16 9.06 6.02 -14.25
C PRO A 16 7.92 6.98 -14.64
N GLY A 17 6.72 6.66 -14.15
CA GLY A 17 5.55 7.53 -14.11
C GLY A 17 4.78 7.35 -12.83
N HIS A 18 5.02 8.25 -11.87
CA HIS A 18 4.42 8.32 -10.53
C HIS A 18 4.53 7.10 -9.59
N LEU A 19 4.66 5.87 -10.09
CA LEU A 19 4.92 4.65 -9.31
C LEU A 19 6.38 4.40 -8.95
N GLY A 20 7.32 5.17 -9.50
CA GLY A 20 8.77 5.00 -9.22
C GLY A 20 9.11 5.13 -7.72
N ALA A 21 8.26 5.80 -6.95
CA ALA A 21 8.35 5.84 -5.49
C ALA A 21 7.83 4.55 -4.84
N LEU A 22 6.78 3.94 -5.38
CA LEU A 22 6.21 2.68 -4.88
C LEU A 22 7.19 1.53 -5.09
N THR A 23 7.88 1.48 -6.24
CA THR A 23 8.94 0.51 -6.51
C THR A 23 10.17 0.67 -5.60
N ARG A 24 10.31 1.80 -4.90
CA ARG A 24 11.33 2.00 -3.85
C ARG A 24 11.06 1.16 -2.61
N PHE A 25 9.78 0.98 -2.27
CA PHE A 25 9.34 0.24 -1.10
C PHE A 25 8.94 -1.20 -1.45
N VAL A 26 8.43 -1.40 -2.65
CA VAL A 26 7.95 -2.68 -3.18
C VAL A 26 8.73 -2.99 -4.46
N PRO A 27 9.96 -3.51 -4.35
CA PRO A 27 10.78 -3.82 -5.53
C PRO A 27 10.19 -4.98 -6.34
N PHE A 28 10.55 -5.10 -7.62
CA PHE A 28 9.95 -6.10 -8.51
C PHE A 28 10.24 -7.53 -8.06
N GLU A 29 11.45 -7.75 -7.55
CA GLU A 29 11.93 -9.03 -7.02
C GLU A 29 11.04 -9.48 -5.87
N LEU A 30 10.72 -8.58 -4.94
CA LEU A 30 9.81 -8.88 -3.83
C LEU A 30 8.39 -9.24 -4.32
N VAL A 31 7.89 -8.52 -5.34
CA VAL A 31 6.59 -8.84 -5.93
C VAL A 31 6.62 -10.21 -6.61
N ASP A 32 7.70 -10.52 -7.32
CA ASP A 32 7.86 -11.81 -7.98
C ASP A 32 7.93 -12.95 -6.97
N ASP A 33 8.69 -12.81 -5.89
CA ASP A 33 8.81 -13.80 -4.82
C ASP A 33 7.45 -14.10 -4.17
N VAL A 34 6.67 -13.06 -3.92
CA VAL A 34 5.31 -13.19 -3.36
C VAL A 34 4.35 -13.84 -4.38
N LEU A 35 4.53 -13.58 -5.67
CA LEU A 35 3.72 -14.16 -6.74
C LEU A 35 4.15 -15.59 -7.12
N ASP A 36 5.36 -16.01 -6.79
CA ASP A 36 5.91 -17.32 -7.16
C ASP A 36 5.37 -18.48 -6.30
N ARG A 37 4.62 -18.17 -5.23
CA ARG A 37 3.99 -19.21 -4.40
C ARG A 37 2.94 -20.02 -5.18
N PRO A 38 2.84 -21.34 -4.94
CA PRO A 38 1.96 -22.23 -5.69
C PRO A 38 0.50 -21.77 -5.64
N GLY A 39 -0.18 -21.82 -6.79
CA GLY A 39 -1.59 -21.43 -6.93
C GLY A 39 -1.85 -19.96 -7.25
N ARG A 40 -0.81 -19.09 -7.25
CA ARG A 40 -0.97 -17.64 -7.47
C ARG A 40 -0.68 -17.18 -8.90
N ARG A 41 0.09 -17.95 -9.66
CA ARG A 41 0.29 -17.74 -11.10
C ARG A 41 -0.88 -18.35 -11.86
N GLY A 42 -1.97 -17.58 -12.02
CA GLY A 42 -3.04 -17.93 -12.95
C GLY A 42 -2.59 -17.80 -14.42
N ARG A 43 -3.28 -18.49 -15.36
CA ARG A 43 -3.07 -18.32 -16.82
C ARG A 43 -3.04 -16.84 -17.20
N THR A 44 -1.93 -16.39 -17.76
CA THR A 44 -1.71 -15.01 -18.20
C THR A 44 -2.75 -14.62 -19.27
N ARG A 45 -3.77 -13.84 -18.89
CA ARG A 45 -4.52 -12.99 -19.84
C ARG A 45 -3.88 -11.59 -19.83
N LYS A 46 -4.32 -10.71 -20.75
CA LYS A 46 -3.75 -9.40 -21.15
C LYS A 46 -3.02 -8.54 -20.10
N LEU A 47 -3.21 -8.74 -18.80
CA LEU A 47 -2.53 -8.05 -17.72
C LEU A 47 -1.65 -9.01 -16.89
N PRO A 48 -0.31 -8.86 -16.90
CA PRO A 48 0.58 -9.64 -16.03
C PRO A 48 0.25 -9.44 -14.54
N ALA A 49 0.38 -10.51 -13.73
CA ALA A 49 0.05 -10.48 -12.30
C ALA A 49 0.84 -9.40 -11.52
N ARG A 50 2.12 -9.20 -11.88
CA ARG A 50 2.95 -8.12 -11.32
C ARG A 50 2.32 -6.74 -11.51
N VAL A 51 1.76 -6.47 -12.70
CA VAL A 51 1.08 -5.19 -12.99
C VAL A 51 -0.20 -5.08 -12.15
N ALA A 52 -0.93 -6.17 -11.97
CA ALA A 52 -2.13 -6.20 -11.13
C ALA A 52 -1.83 -5.90 -9.65
N VAL A 53 -0.68 -6.33 -9.12
CA VAL A 53 -0.23 -5.98 -7.76
C VAL A 53 -0.08 -4.46 -7.62
N TYR A 54 0.70 -3.83 -8.51
CA TYR A 54 0.89 -2.38 -8.49
C TYR A 54 -0.40 -1.61 -8.71
N PHE A 55 -1.31 -2.13 -9.54
CA PHE A 55 -2.63 -1.56 -9.72
C PHE A 55 -3.45 -1.54 -8.42
N VAL A 56 -3.46 -2.64 -7.66
CA VAL A 56 -4.19 -2.70 -6.38
C VAL A 56 -3.53 -1.82 -5.31
N LEU A 57 -2.20 -1.75 -5.27
CA LEU A 57 -1.51 -0.81 -4.38
C LEU A 57 -1.86 0.64 -4.71
N ALA A 58 -1.95 0.99 -5.99
CA ALA A 58 -2.38 2.31 -6.42
C ALA A 58 -3.84 2.61 -6.05
N LEU A 59 -4.75 1.63 -6.12
CA LEU A 59 -6.12 1.80 -5.62
C LEU A 59 -6.17 2.16 -4.14
N ALA A 60 -5.22 1.67 -3.32
CA ALA A 60 -5.12 2.01 -1.91
C ALA A 60 -4.58 3.44 -1.68
N LEU A 61 -3.75 3.95 -2.60
CA LEU A 61 -3.23 5.32 -2.55
C LEU A 61 -4.21 6.36 -3.11
N PHE A 62 -5.04 5.97 -4.08
CA PHE A 62 -5.98 6.84 -4.80
C PHE A 62 -7.42 6.38 -4.58
N THR A 63 -7.88 6.45 -3.32
CA THR A 63 -9.18 5.89 -2.90
C THR A 63 -10.40 6.51 -3.58
N ASP A 64 -10.30 7.77 -4.01
CA ASP A 64 -11.41 8.51 -4.63
C ASP A 64 -11.38 8.49 -6.16
N VAL A 65 -10.53 7.65 -6.75
CA VAL A 65 -10.29 7.61 -8.20
C VAL A 65 -10.83 6.31 -8.81
N SER A 66 -11.44 6.43 -9.99
CA SER A 66 -11.98 5.26 -10.71
C SER A 66 -10.87 4.34 -11.24
N TYR A 67 -11.18 3.06 -11.47
CA TYR A 67 -10.21 2.05 -11.93
C TYR A 67 -9.48 2.48 -13.22
N GLY A 68 -10.21 3.03 -14.19
CA GLY A 68 -9.63 3.52 -15.44
C GLY A 68 -8.68 4.70 -15.22
N ARG A 69 -9.06 5.66 -14.37
CA ARG A 69 -8.19 6.80 -14.07
C ARG A 69 -6.95 6.39 -13.27
N VAL A 70 -7.08 5.46 -12.32
CA VAL A 70 -5.91 4.89 -11.64
C VAL A 70 -4.98 4.23 -12.68
N TRP A 71 -5.52 3.43 -13.60
CA TRP A 71 -4.73 2.83 -14.67
C TRP A 71 -4.01 3.86 -15.55
N ASP A 72 -4.69 4.95 -15.93
CA ASP A 72 -4.07 6.03 -16.69
C ASP A 72 -2.98 6.75 -15.90
N THR A 73 -3.15 6.93 -14.59
CA THR A 73 -2.11 7.46 -13.70
C THR A 73 -0.86 6.56 -13.68
N LEU A 74 -1.04 5.23 -13.61
CA LEU A 74 0.10 4.29 -13.59
C LEU A 74 0.83 4.21 -14.92
N THR A 75 0.09 4.36 -16.02
CA THR A 75 0.62 4.14 -17.37
C THR A 75 0.97 5.43 -18.09
N GLY A 76 0.69 6.58 -17.48
CA GLY A 76 0.86 7.91 -18.06
C GLY A 76 2.28 8.15 -18.55
N ALA A 77 3.31 7.96 -17.71
CA ALA A 77 4.68 8.21 -18.19
C ALA A 77 5.20 7.12 -19.13
N VAL A 78 4.71 5.88 -19.02
CA VAL A 78 5.04 4.82 -19.99
C VAL A 78 4.55 5.22 -21.39
N ARG A 79 3.33 5.75 -21.48
CA ARG A 79 2.76 6.29 -22.72
C ARG A 79 3.54 7.50 -23.23
N GLN A 80 3.90 8.43 -22.34
CA GLN A 80 4.72 9.61 -22.69
C GLN A 80 6.12 9.22 -23.18
N SER A 81 6.65 8.09 -22.71
CA SER A 81 7.93 7.53 -23.15
C SER A 81 7.84 6.82 -24.51
N GLY A 82 6.69 6.85 -25.19
CA GLY A 82 6.48 6.23 -26.50
C GLY A 82 6.23 4.73 -26.47
N HIS A 83 6.10 4.11 -25.28
CA HIS A 83 5.80 2.69 -25.18
C HIS A 83 4.30 2.40 -25.30
N VAL A 84 3.99 1.30 -26.00
CA VAL A 84 2.61 0.84 -26.16
C VAL A 84 2.12 0.18 -24.87
N VAL A 85 1.02 0.70 -24.33
CA VAL A 85 0.35 0.16 -23.15
C VAL A 85 -0.89 -0.60 -23.59
N ALA A 86 -1.09 -1.81 -23.04
CA ALA A 86 -2.28 -2.61 -23.33
C ALA A 86 -3.56 -1.82 -22.98
N ALA A 87 -4.52 -1.82 -23.90
CA ALA A 87 -5.86 -1.32 -23.61
C ALA A 87 -6.58 -2.30 -22.67
N VAL A 88 -6.78 -1.90 -21.41
CA VAL A 88 -7.46 -2.68 -20.39
C VAL A 88 -8.76 -1.98 -20.01
N THR A 89 -9.86 -2.73 -19.96
CA THR A 89 -11.16 -2.20 -19.52
C THR A 89 -11.25 -2.21 -17.99
N ALA A 90 -12.12 -1.36 -17.42
CA ALA A 90 -12.38 -1.37 -15.98
C ALA A 90 -12.83 -2.76 -15.47
N ALA A 91 -13.63 -3.48 -16.27
CA ALA A 91 -14.04 -4.85 -15.96
C ALA A 91 -12.85 -5.82 -15.93
N GLY A 92 -11.88 -5.67 -16.85
CA GLY A 92 -10.65 -6.45 -16.87
C GLY A 92 -9.75 -6.17 -15.66
N LEU A 93 -9.66 -4.91 -15.23
CA LEU A 93 -8.94 -4.52 -14.01
C LEU A 93 -9.61 -5.09 -12.75
N ALA A 94 -10.94 -5.03 -12.66
CA ALA A 94 -11.70 -5.63 -11.58
C ALA A 94 -11.52 -7.17 -11.52
N ASP A 95 -11.50 -7.83 -12.68
CA ASP A 95 -11.24 -9.27 -12.77
C ASP A 95 -9.81 -9.62 -12.32
N ALA A 96 -8.82 -8.84 -12.76
CA ALA A 96 -7.43 -9.01 -12.34
C ALA A 96 -7.28 -8.88 -10.81
N ARG A 97 -7.91 -7.87 -10.20
CA ARG A 97 -7.94 -7.70 -8.73
C ARG A 97 -8.57 -8.90 -8.03
N ARG A 98 -9.71 -9.40 -8.51
CA ARG A 98 -10.38 -10.57 -7.91
C ARG A 98 -9.54 -11.83 -8.00
N ARG A 99 -8.92 -12.08 -9.16
CA ARG A 99 -8.05 -13.25 -9.40
C ARG A 99 -6.81 -13.25 -8.54
N LEU A 100 -6.24 -12.07 -8.29
CA LEU A 100 -5.03 -11.92 -7.49
C LEU A 100 -5.28 -12.29 -6.02
N GLY A 101 -6.48 -11.99 -5.50
CA GLY A 101 -6.85 -12.28 -4.12
C GLY A 101 -6.05 -11.47 -3.09
N PRO A 102 -6.30 -11.71 -1.80
CA PRO A 102 -5.63 -10.98 -0.71
C PRO A 102 -4.24 -11.54 -0.37
N ASP A 103 -3.96 -12.81 -0.65
CA ASP A 103 -2.76 -13.50 -0.16
C ASP A 103 -1.44 -12.82 -0.54
N PRO A 104 -1.23 -12.34 -1.78
CA PRO A 104 -0.02 -11.61 -2.12
C PRO A 104 0.18 -10.35 -1.27
N PHE A 105 -0.90 -9.65 -0.94
CA PHE A 105 -0.83 -8.43 -0.14
C PHE A 105 -0.58 -8.73 1.33
N ARG A 106 -1.09 -9.86 1.83
CA ARG A 106 -0.75 -10.35 3.17
C ARG A 106 0.75 -10.62 3.28
N ASP A 107 1.32 -11.36 2.35
CA ASP A 107 2.75 -11.69 2.40
C ASP A 107 3.63 -10.46 2.19
N LEU A 108 3.24 -9.59 1.27
CA LEU A 108 3.92 -8.32 1.07
C LEU A 108 3.89 -7.50 2.37
N PHE A 109 2.74 -7.46 3.05
CA PHE A 109 2.63 -6.80 4.34
C PHE A 109 3.52 -7.47 5.40
N GLU A 110 3.54 -8.80 5.50
CA GLU A 110 4.41 -9.52 6.45
C GLU A 110 5.89 -9.20 6.25
N VAL A 111 6.33 -8.99 5.01
CA VAL A 111 7.72 -8.58 4.70
C VAL A 111 7.97 -7.10 5.00
N LEU A 112 7.02 -6.23 4.66
CA LEU A 112 7.20 -4.77 4.77
C LEU A 112 6.85 -4.19 6.13
N ALA A 113 6.02 -4.88 6.92
CA ALA A 113 5.58 -4.46 8.23
C ALA A 113 6.74 -4.60 9.24
N GLY A 114 7.62 -3.62 9.21
CA GLY A 114 8.76 -3.53 10.11
C GLY A 114 9.16 -2.08 10.38
N PRO A 115 10.03 -1.86 11.38
CA PRO A 115 10.52 -0.52 11.68
C PRO A 115 11.33 0.04 10.50
N LEU A 116 10.86 1.13 9.90
CA LEU A 116 11.56 1.80 8.79
C LEU A 116 12.83 2.53 9.26
N GLY A 117 12.85 2.97 10.52
CA GLY A 117 13.98 3.67 11.13
C GLY A 117 15.03 2.70 11.70
N ARG A 118 16.29 2.87 11.34
CA ARG A 118 17.41 2.13 11.94
C ARG A 118 17.70 2.68 13.34
N PRO A 119 18.35 1.92 14.25
CA PRO A 119 18.76 2.44 15.56
C PRO A 119 19.62 3.72 15.49
N CYS A 120 20.40 3.88 14.42
CA CYS A 120 21.22 5.07 14.18
C CYS A 120 20.48 6.22 13.48
N THR A 121 19.22 6.04 13.08
CA THR A 121 18.44 7.10 12.43
C THR A 121 18.04 8.16 13.47
N PRO A 122 18.40 9.44 13.29
CA PRO A 122 18.02 10.50 14.22
C PRO A 122 16.51 10.53 14.49
N GLY A 123 16.12 10.67 15.75
CA GLY A 123 14.71 10.74 16.18
C GLY A 123 13.98 9.40 16.34
N VAL A 124 14.61 8.28 15.99
CA VAL A 124 14.00 6.94 16.11
C VAL A 124 14.02 6.38 17.53
N SER A 125 14.83 6.96 18.43
CA SER A 125 14.90 6.57 19.84
C SER A 125 14.90 7.76 20.80
N TYR A 126 14.30 7.57 21.97
CA TYR A 126 14.35 8.45 23.13
C TYR A 126 14.57 7.63 24.40
N ARG A 127 15.65 7.90 25.14
CA ARG A 127 16.01 7.21 26.40
C ARG A 127 15.83 5.69 26.32
N ASP A 128 16.54 5.05 25.38
CA ASP A 128 16.51 3.60 25.09
C ASP A 128 15.18 3.03 24.56
N LEU A 129 14.14 3.86 24.43
CA LEU A 129 12.85 3.48 23.85
C LEU A 129 12.79 3.87 22.37
N ARG A 130 12.11 3.07 21.55
CA ARG A 130 11.85 3.38 20.14
C ARG A 130 10.66 4.33 20.00
N THR A 131 10.85 5.42 19.29
CA THR A 131 9.78 6.33 18.90
C THR A 131 8.88 5.66 17.87
N VAL A 132 7.59 5.58 18.15
CA VAL A 132 6.57 5.07 17.23
C VAL A 132 5.45 6.10 17.11
N ALA A 133 4.94 6.28 15.89
CA ALA A 133 3.73 7.05 15.66
C ALA A 133 2.55 6.08 15.70
N PHE A 134 1.57 6.36 16.57
CA PHE A 134 0.29 5.66 16.55
C PHE A 134 -0.67 6.48 15.69
N ASP A 135 -0.90 6.02 14.46
CA ASP A 135 -1.92 6.61 13.60
C ASP A 135 -3.30 6.04 13.96
N GLY A 136 -4.29 6.91 14.12
CA GLY A 136 -5.70 6.56 14.25
C GLY A 136 -6.08 5.64 15.42
N CYS A 137 -6.02 6.12 16.66
CA CYS A 137 -6.85 5.56 17.73
C CYS A 137 -7.54 6.69 18.48
N ARG A 138 -8.84 6.88 18.27
CA ARG A 138 -9.75 7.55 19.25
C ARG A 138 -9.85 6.76 20.58
N SER A 139 -8.87 5.90 20.88
CA SER A 139 -8.93 4.85 21.88
C SER A 139 -7.54 4.51 22.41
N THR A 140 -6.69 5.49 22.72
CA THR A 140 -5.78 5.29 23.85
C THR A 140 -6.65 5.31 25.11
N ARG A 141 -7.20 4.14 25.47
CA ARG A 141 -7.93 3.97 26.72
C ARG A 141 -6.92 4.04 27.87
N VAL A 142 -6.83 5.21 28.49
CA VAL A 142 -6.12 5.37 29.76
C VAL A 142 -7.07 5.05 30.92
N PRO A 143 -6.58 4.51 32.04
CA PRO A 143 -7.39 4.37 33.25
C PRO A 143 -7.98 5.71 33.69
N GLU A 144 -9.24 5.73 34.16
CA GLU A 144 -9.91 6.93 34.70
C GLU A 144 -9.41 7.30 36.11
N THR A 145 -8.10 7.44 36.29
CA THR A 145 -7.52 8.04 37.50
C THR A 145 -7.74 9.56 37.49
N GLY A 146 -7.80 10.18 38.68
CA GLY A 146 -8.01 11.63 38.81
C GLY A 146 -7.07 12.48 37.95
N ASP A 147 -5.77 12.16 37.96
CA ASP A 147 -4.76 12.90 37.19
C ASP A 147 -4.98 12.81 35.66
N ASN A 148 -5.32 11.61 35.17
CA ASN A 148 -5.61 11.38 33.75
C ASN A 148 -6.88 12.14 33.32
N VAL A 149 -7.92 12.16 34.16
CA VAL A 149 -9.15 12.90 33.86
C VAL A 149 -8.91 14.41 33.88
N ALA A 150 -8.08 14.91 34.81
CA ALA A 150 -7.72 16.32 34.88
C ALA A 150 -6.93 16.78 33.65
N TRP A 151 -6.04 15.93 33.11
CA TRP A 151 -5.19 16.28 31.97
C TRP A 151 -5.84 16.01 30.59
N LEU A 152 -6.51 14.87 30.41
CA LEU A 152 -7.05 14.42 29.11
C LEU A 152 -8.56 14.63 28.96
N GLY A 153 -9.26 14.95 30.05
CA GLY A 153 -10.72 14.94 30.10
C GLY A 153 -11.31 13.53 30.20
N ARG A 154 -12.62 13.43 30.46
CA ARG A 154 -13.33 12.15 30.48
C ARG A 154 -13.53 11.63 29.05
N TYR A 155 -13.36 10.33 28.89
CA TYR A 155 -13.69 9.65 27.64
C TYR A 155 -15.20 9.76 27.35
N LYS A 156 -15.56 10.28 26.17
CA LYS A 156 -16.94 10.25 25.67
C LYS A 156 -17.06 9.09 24.69
N ALA A 157 -17.76 8.03 25.09
CA ALA A 157 -18.11 6.97 24.14
C ALA A 157 -18.92 7.57 22.99
N VAL A 158 -18.52 7.29 21.75
CA VAL A 158 -19.39 7.56 20.60
C VAL A 158 -20.60 6.63 20.75
N PRO A 159 -21.85 7.14 20.65
CA PRO A 159 -23.02 6.28 20.64
C PRO A 159 -22.86 5.24 19.52
N ALA A 160 -23.22 3.99 19.78
CA ALA A 160 -23.25 2.97 18.73
C ALA A 160 -24.05 3.52 17.54
N LEU A 161 -23.44 3.50 16.34
CA LEU A 161 -24.19 3.77 15.12
C LEU A 161 -25.36 2.76 15.09
N PRO A 162 -26.61 3.17 14.82
CA PRO A 162 -27.69 2.20 14.67
C PRO A 162 -27.32 1.19 13.58
N PRO A 163 -27.67 -0.10 13.73
CA PRO A 163 -27.39 -1.09 12.71
C PRO A 163 -28.08 -0.64 11.41
N THR A 164 -27.28 -0.29 10.40
CA THR A 164 -27.77 -0.09 9.05
C THR A 164 -28.40 -1.40 8.60
N ARG A 165 -29.73 -1.45 8.53
CA ARG A 165 -30.45 -2.54 7.88
C ARG A 165 -29.95 -2.63 6.44
N CYS A 166 -29.27 -3.72 6.11
CA CYS A 166 -29.02 -4.06 4.72
C CYS A 166 -30.40 -4.25 4.07
N CYS A 167 -30.75 -3.40 3.10
CA CYS A 167 -31.90 -3.64 2.25
C CYS A 167 -31.74 -5.01 1.60
N ARG A 168 -32.84 -5.76 1.60
CA ARG A 168 -33.00 -7.14 1.16
C ARG A 168 -32.75 -7.29 -0.34
#